data_AF-A0A9P4H2W7-F1
#
_entry.id   AF-A0A9P4H2W7-F1
#
_cell.length_a   1.000
_cell.length_b   1.000
_cell.length_c   1.000
_cell.angle_alpha   90.00
_cell.angle_beta   90.00
_cell.angle_gamma   90.00
#
_symmetry.space_group_name_H-M   'P 1'
#
loop_
_entity.id
_entity.type
_entity.pdbx_description
1 polymer ?
#
loop_
_entity_poly.entity_id
_entity_poly.type
_entity_poly.pdbx_seq_one_letter_code
_entity_poly.pdbx_strand_id
1 'polypeptide(L)'
;MASQFFDDSYECDQDDEIALDLKGRKHVDRNGDEIYQLSGILTSHMTFQVPGQACADAFRTFISGLLDPGVITDEYSRVTPLAEVANDDLPSLQARLLQGSEHEGAPSRGLPPAVSFIGRDNSLYNQCGMIKAPPIPQRATASNDRLLVARHVASITDLLDAKHVVVLRAKSAKECQFQACRTPTTEQNHPHGVVTLEPFIHWGTLTPALDVLLCHGRMLSFRRNGEMCKDPLWTQAIRRFTPASPPTYCCECLDTLTDRRTMVLADAIRSRSCTFTAVNDKAPRFSYNWDIQLDEEGIRYDRGMRFVSRFSSDDEEEEDDLSSSEDDNMVVSGSSYRDIGRTRGRGYSRGFF
;
A
#
# COMPACT_ATOMS: atom_id res chain seq x y z
N MET A 1 -66.76 -0.19 -56.29
CA MET A 1 -65.74 -0.77 -55.39
C MET A 1 -64.49 0.07 -55.57
N ALA A 2 -64.22 0.96 -54.62
CA ALA A 2 -63.18 1.98 -54.71
C ALA A 2 -61.88 1.45 -54.07
N SER A 3 -60.80 1.49 -54.83
CA SER A 3 -59.44 1.14 -54.41
C SER A 3 -58.79 2.38 -53.82
N GLN A 4 -58.56 2.39 -52.50
CA GLN A 4 -57.74 3.40 -51.83
C GLN A 4 -56.28 2.98 -51.91
N PHE A 5 -55.48 3.77 -52.63
CA PHE A 5 -54.02 3.76 -52.58
C PHE A 5 -53.59 4.54 -51.34
N PHE A 6 -52.85 3.89 -50.43
CA PHE A 6 -52.12 4.55 -49.37
C PHE A 6 -50.70 4.81 -49.88
N ASP A 7 -50.33 6.09 -49.91
CA ASP A 7 -49.02 6.61 -50.27
C ASP A 7 -48.23 6.77 -48.96
N ASP A 8 -47.50 5.72 -48.58
CA ASP A 8 -46.61 5.72 -47.41
C ASP A 8 -45.26 6.32 -47.83
N SER A 9 -45.14 7.65 -47.78
CA SER A 9 -43.86 8.34 -47.86
C SER A 9 -43.13 8.21 -46.52
N TYR A 10 -42.33 7.15 -46.36
CA TYR A 10 -41.36 7.05 -45.27
C TYR A 10 -40.24 8.07 -45.52
N GLU A 11 -40.28 9.19 -44.80
CA GLU A 11 -39.12 10.06 -44.65
C GLU A 11 -38.03 9.25 -43.92
N CYS A 12 -36.99 8.90 -44.67
CA CYS A 12 -35.82 8.22 -44.14
C CYS A 12 -35.04 9.26 -43.33
N ASP A 13 -35.26 9.27 -42.01
CA ASP A 13 -34.40 9.95 -41.06
C ASP A 13 -32.94 9.60 -41.41
N GLN A 14 -32.14 10.61 -41.70
CA GLN A 14 -30.72 10.45 -41.92
C GLN A 14 -30.12 9.98 -40.60
N ASP A 15 -29.90 8.67 -40.49
CA ASP A 15 -29.12 8.05 -39.43
C ASP A 15 -27.70 8.64 -39.48
N ASP A 16 -27.48 9.74 -38.75
CA ASP A 16 -26.16 10.25 -38.45
C ASP A 16 -25.40 9.11 -37.76
N GLU A 17 -24.50 8.48 -38.51
CA GLU A 17 -23.67 7.36 -38.09
C GLU A 17 -22.93 7.74 -36.80
N ILE A 18 -23.46 7.30 -35.65
CA ILE A 18 -22.91 7.62 -34.35
C ILE A 18 -21.53 6.97 -34.28
N ALA A 19 -20.48 7.78 -34.43
CA ALA A 19 -19.11 7.33 -34.27
C ALA A 19 -18.88 6.85 -32.83
N LEU A 20 -18.92 5.53 -32.64
CA LEU A 20 -18.56 4.87 -31.40
C LEU A 20 -17.04 4.64 -31.38
N ASP A 21 -16.42 4.80 -30.22
CA ASP A 21 -15.02 4.43 -30.01
C ASP A 21 -14.81 2.91 -30.14
N LEU A 22 -13.56 2.46 -30.12
CA LEU A 22 -13.20 1.03 -30.17
C LEU A 22 -13.75 0.19 -29.00
N LYS A 23 -14.38 0.82 -28.00
CA LYS A 23 -15.02 0.19 -26.84
C LYS A 23 -16.55 0.34 -26.88
N GLY A 24 -17.12 0.81 -28.00
CA GLY A 24 -18.57 0.98 -28.18
C GLY A 24 -19.17 2.17 -27.42
N ARG A 25 -18.35 3.13 -26.97
CA ARG A 25 -18.83 4.35 -26.30
C ARG A 25 -18.96 5.48 -27.31
N LYS A 26 -20.06 6.25 -27.21
CA LYS A 26 -20.26 7.46 -28.02
C LYS A 26 -19.12 8.44 -27.72
N HIS A 27 -18.38 8.82 -28.76
CA HIS A 27 -17.36 9.86 -28.64
C HIS A 27 -18.08 11.18 -28.34
N VAL A 28 -17.80 11.79 -27.19
CA VAL A 28 -18.29 13.14 -26.91
C VAL A 28 -17.47 14.08 -27.78
N ASP A 29 -18.13 14.85 -28.63
CA ASP A 29 -17.47 15.78 -29.54
C ASP A 29 -16.69 16.82 -28.73
N ARG A 30 -15.37 16.77 -28.83
CA ARG A 30 -14.45 17.62 -28.05
C ARG A 30 -14.54 19.09 -28.45
N ASN A 31 -15.14 19.38 -29.61
CA ASN A 31 -15.41 20.74 -30.07
C ASN A 31 -16.59 21.41 -29.33
N GLY A 32 -17.30 20.67 -28.48
CA GLY A 32 -18.35 21.18 -27.58
C GLY A 32 -17.94 21.26 -26.11
N ASP A 33 -16.64 21.20 -25.79
CA ASP A 33 -16.10 21.46 -24.44
C ASP A 33 -16.18 22.96 -24.06
N GLU A 34 -17.26 23.64 -24.46
CA GLU A 34 -17.66 24.85 -23.75
C GLU A 34 -18.03 24.39 -22.33
N ILE A 35 -17.27 24.87 -21.36
CA ILE A 35 -17.60 24.70 -19.94
C ILE A 35 -19.03 25.26 -19.82
N TYR A 36 -20.01 24.37 -19.63
CA TYR A 36 -21.37 24.78 -19.31
C TYR A 36 -21.30 25.57 -18.00
N GLN A 37 -21.13 26.89 -18.09
CA GLN A 37 -21.31 27.79 -16.98
C GLN A 37 -22.79 27.76 -16.67
N LEU A 38 -23.17 26.90 -15.72
CA LEU A 38 -24.47 26.95 -15.08
C LEU A 38 -24.51 28.23 -14.24
N SER A 39 -24.76 29.37 -14.90
CA SER A 39 -24.97 30.64 -14.22
C SER A 39 -26.21 30.54 -13.34
N GLY A 40 -26.04 30.46 -12.02
CA GLY A 40 -27.10 30.73 -11.05
C GLY A 40 -27.81 29.53 -10.41
N ILE A 41 -27.28 28.31 -10.50
CA ILE A 41 -27.84 27.17 -9.75
C ILE A 41 -26.78 26.66 -8.76
N LEU A 42 -27.10 26.69 -7.46
CA LEU A 42 -26.34 26.00 -6.42
C LEU A 42 -26.04 24.57 -6.88
N THR A 43 -24.80 24.30 -7.28
CA THR A 43 -24.37 22.96 -7.65
C THR A 43 -24.19 22.16 -6.39
N SER A 44 -25.24 21.46 -5.96
CA SER A 44 -25.12 20.47 -4.89
C SER A 44 -24.35 19.27 -5.44
N HIS A 45 -23.04 19.23 -5.24
CA HIS A 45 -22.24 18.06 -5.56
C HIS A 45 -22.51 16.99 -4.49
N MET A 46 -23.21 15.91 -4.87
CA MET A 46 -23.26 14.71 -4.06
C MET A 46 -21.93 13.97 -4.18
N THR A 47 -21.18 13.90 -3.08
CA THR A 47 -19.98 13.07 -3.00
C THR A 47 -20.38 11.65 -2.62
N PHE A 48 -20.10 10.71 -3.50
CA PHE A 48 -20.25 9.29 -3.18
C PHE A 48 -18.96 8.80 -2.53
N GLN A 49 -19.08 8.22 -1.33
CA GLN A 49 -17.93 7.59 -0.69
C GLN A 49 -17.49 6.39 -1.53
N VAL A 50 -16.24 6.42 -1.98
CA VAL A 50 -15.65 5.29 -2.70
C VAL A 50 -15.44 4.15 -1.69
N PRO A 51 -16.00 2.96 -1.92
CA PRO A 51 -15.89 1.87 -0.98
C PRO A 51 -14.42 1.48 -0.76
N GLY A 52 -14.02 1.34 0.50
CA GLY A 52 -12.65 1.03 0.90
C GLY A 52 -11.69 2.21 0.90
N GLN A 53 -12.14 3.45 0.67
CA GLN A 53 -11.26 4.62 0.74
C GLN A 53 -10.55 4.71 2.10
N ALA A 54 -11.27 4.46 3.20
CA ALA A 54 -10.68 4.41 4.54
C ALA A 54 -9.58 3.34 4.70
N CYS A 55 -9.67 2.22 3.97
CA CYS A 55 -8.64 1.18 3.99
C CYS A 55 -7.39 1.62 3.21
N ALA A 56 -7.57 2.29 2.06
CA ALA A 56 -6.47 2.87 1.30
C ALA A 56 -5.78 3.99 2.09
N ASP A 57 -6.53 4.85 2.76
CA ASP A 57 -6.00 5.94 3.58
C ASP A 57 -5.24 5.40 4.79
N ALA A 58 -5.77 4.38 5.48
CA ALA A 58 -5.05 3.70 6.56
C ALA A 58 -3.71 3.12 6.07
N PHE A 59 -3.67 2.60 4.84
CA PHE A 59 -2.43 2.09 4.26
C PHE A 59 -1.45 3.20 3.88
N ARG A 60 -1.93 4.34 3.37
CA ARG A 60 -1.10 5.53 3.16
C ARG A 60 -0.52 6.02 4.48
N THR A 61 -1.33 6.14 5.53
CA THR A 61 -0.85 6.53 6.87
C THR A 61 0.24 5.56 7.35
N PHE A 62 0.05 4.26 7.18
CA PHE A 62 1.06 3.25 7.49
C PHE A 62 2.37 3.46 6.71
N ILE A 63 2.30 3.62 5.38
CA ILE A 63 3.47 3.86 4.53
C ILE A 63 4.18 5.16 4.90
N SER A 64 3.44 6.24 5.19
CA SER A 64 4.00 7.53 5.58
C SER A 64 4.75 7.50 6.92
N GLY A 65 4.42 6.53 7.79
CA GLY A 65 5.17 6.29 9.02
C GLY A 65 6.48 5.52 8.83
N LEU A 66 6.67 4.90 7.65
CA LEU A 66 7.84 4.10 7.31
C LEU A 66 8.77 4.77 6.29
N LEU A 67 8.22 5.58 5.39
CA LEU A 67 8.96 6.26 4.33
C LEU A 67 9.09 7.76 4.62
N ASP A 68 10.28 8.30 4.37
CA ASP A 68 10.43 9.74 4.24
C ASP A 68 9.70 10.24 2.99
N PRO A 69 8.95 11.36 3.05
CA PRO A 69 8.17 11.87 1.92
C PRO A 69 8.96 12.09 0.62
N GLY A 70 10.27 12.35 0.72
CA GLY A 70 11.14 12.58 -0.44
C GLY A 70 11.62 11.32 -1.18
N VAL A 71 11.30 10.12 -0.69
CA VAL A 71 11.83 8.85 -1.24
C VAL A 71 10.87 8.23 -2.27
N ILE A 72 9.60 8.65 -2.28
CA ILE A 72 8.61 8.08 -3.19
C ILE A 72 8.82 8.69 -4.57
N THR A 73 9.32 7.87 -5.49
CA THR A 73 9.48 8.24 -6.89
C THR A 73 8.52 7.47 -7.80
N ASP A 74 7.98 8.16 -8.80
CA ASP A 74 7.22 7.57 -9.89
C ASP A 74 8.14 6.77 -10.85
N GLU A 75 7.55 6.16 -11.87
CA GLU A 75 8.27 5.47 -12.96
C GLU A 75 9.23 6.36 -13.76
N TYR A 76 9.11 7.69 -13.64
CA TYR A 76 9.97 8.69 -14.26
C TYR A 76 11.00 9.27 -13.28
N SER A 77 11.17 8.66 -12.11
CA SER A 77 12.10 9.11 -11.05
C SER A 77 11.78 10.49 -10.49
N ARG A 78 10.56 11.00 -10.68
CA ARG A 78 10.09 12.25 -10.07
C ARG A 78 9.56 11.95 -8.69
N VAL A 79 9.86 12.81 -7.74
CA VAL A 79 9.32 12.70 -6.38
C VAL A 79 7.82 12.98 -6.44
N THR A 80 7.03 11.99 -6.03
CA THR A 80 5.56 12.06 -6.05
C THR A 80 5.03 12.01 -4.62
N PRO A 81 4.20 12.97 -4.19
CA PRO A 81 3.55 12.91 -2.90
C PRO A 81 2.73 11.62 -2.74
N LEU A 82 2.76 10.99 -1.56
CA LEU A 82 1.99 9.76 -1.29
C LEU A 82 0.48 9.92 -1.52
N ALA A 83 -0.05 11.14 -1.38
CA ALA A 83 -1.45 11.46 -1.64
C ALA A 83 -1.81 11.35 -3.14
N GLU A 84 -0.84 11.58 -4.04
CA GLU A 84 -1.03 11.51 -5.49
C GLU A 84 -0.85 10.08 -6.04
N VAL A 85 -0.23 9.18 -5.26
CA VAL A 85 -0.07 7.78 -5.65
C VAL A 85 -1.45 7.12 -5.76
N ALA A 86 -1.71 6.50 -6.91
CA ALA A 86 -2.96 5.82 -7.17
C ALA A 86 -3.20 4.71 -6.13
N ASN A 87 -4.47 4.57 -5.72
CA ASN A 87 -4.92 3.54 -4.77
C ASN A 87 -4.45 2.12 -5.18
N ASP A 88 -4.41 1.84 -6.48
CA ASP A 88 -4.09 0.51 -7.02
C ASP A 88 -2.59 0.19 -7.02
N ASP A 89 -1.73 1.18 -6.72
CA ASP A 89 -0.27 1.05 -6.71
C ASP A 89 0.32 1.01 -5.29
N LEU A 90 -0.51 1.27 -4.27
CA LEU A 90 -0.10 1.17 -2.87
C LEU A 90 0.49 -0.20 -2.49
N PRO A 91 -0.03 -1.36 -2.98
CA PRO A 91 0.58 -2.66 -2.67
C PRO A 91 2.02 -2.79 -3.18
N SER A 92 2.31 -2.25 -4.36
CA SER A 92 3.65 -2.25 -4.95
C SER A 92 4.61 -1.35 -4.15
N LEU A 93 4.12 -0.27 -3.53
CA LEU A 93 4.95 0.52 -2.60
C LEU A 93 5.40 -0.28 -1.38
N GLN A 94 4.57 -1.20 -0.85
CA GLN A 94 4.99 -2.09 0.23
C GLN A 94 6.07 -3.08 -0.22
N ALA A 95 6.06 -3.51 -1.49
CA ALA A 95 7.13 -4.31 -2.06
C ALA A 95 8.46 -3.54 -2.06
N ARG A 96 8.46 -2.28 -2.51
CA ARG A 96 9.65 -1.40 -2.49
C ARG A 96 10.17 -1.16 -1.07
N LEU A 97 9.26 -0.97 -0.11
CA LEU A 97 9.58 -0.90 1.32
C LEU A 97 10.29 -2.16 1.81
N LEU A 98 9.77 -3.33 1.43
CA LEU A 98 10.37 -4.59 1.77
C LEU A 98 11.69 -4.82 1.08
N GLN A 99 11.88 -4.29 -0.14
CA GLN A 99 13.16 -4.31 -0.84
C GLN A 99 14.23 -3.46 -0.12
N GLY A 100 13.80 -2.51 0.69
CA GLY A 100 14.70 -1.58 1.35
C GLY A 100 15.24 -0.60 0.33
N SER A 101 14.84 0.66 0.46
CA SER A 101 15.59 1.74 -0.17
C SER A 101 17.03 1.62 0.35
N GLU A 102 17.98 1.50 -0.57
CA GLU A 102 19.43 1.52 -0.31
C GLU A 102 19.90 2.89 0.25
N HIS A 103 19.00 3.70 0.82
CA HIS A 103 19.33 4.95 1.48
C HIS A 103 19.99 4.65 2.83
N GLU A 104 21.23 4.19 2.73
CA GLU A 104 22.25 4.21 3.76
C GLU A 104 22.25 5.57 4.44
N GLY A 105 21.97 5.60 5.73
CA GLY A 105 22.37 6.71 6.60
C GLY A 105 21.25 7.47 7.30
N ALA A 106 19.97 7.21 7.00
CA ALA A 106 18.93 7.76 7.86
C ALA A 106 18.93 6.97 9.19
N PRO A 107 19.31 7.59 10.34
CA PRO A 107 19.11 6.94 11.63
C PRO A 107 17.63 6.59 11.69
N SER A 108 17.31 5.32 11.98
CA SER A 108 15.93 4.86 12.14
C SER A 108 15.24 5.83 13.09
N ARG A 109 14.47 6.80 12.55
CA ARG A 109 13.57 7.59 13.34
C ARG A 109 12.70 6.55 13.99
N GLY A 110 12.83 6.41 15.31
CA GLY A 110 12.06 5.44 16.07
C GLY A 110 10.64 5.53 15.54
N LEU A 111 10.10 4.39 15.08
CA LEU A 111 8.73 4.29 14.58
C LEU A 111 7.89 5.26 15.41
N PRO A 112 7.13 6.19 14.80
CA PRO A 112 6.28 7.09 15.57
C PRO A 112 5.56 6.22 16.59
N PRO A 113 5.64 6.54 17.91
CA PRO A 113 5.14 5.68 18.96
C PRO A 113 3.76 5.27 18.50
N ALA A 114 3.63 3.97 18.18
CA ALA A 114 2.52 3.45 17.41
C ALA A 114 1.27 4.15 17.90
N VAL A 115 0.49 4.74 16.97
CA VAL A 115 -0.85 5.27 17.25
C VAL A 115 -1.41 4.38 18.34
N SER A 116 -1.52 4.94 19.54
CA SER A 116 -1.62 4.16 20.77
C SER A 116 -3.03 3.62 20.81
N PHE A 117 -3.28 2.61 19.99
CA PHE A 117 -4.52 1.87 19.95
C PHE A 117 -4.55 1.10 21.25
N ILE A 118 -5.20 1.76 22.20
CA ILE A 118 -5.61 1.36 23.53
C ILE A 118 -5.47 -0.16 23.75
N GLY A 119 -4.50 -0.51 24.59
CA GLY A 119 -4.61 -1.63 25.52
C GLY A 119 -4.37 -3.02 24.96
N ARG A 120 -3.10 -3.45 24.97
CA ARG A 120 -2.75 -4.79 25.45
C ARG A 120 -1.29 -4.82 25.87
N ASP A 121 -1.08 -4.84 27.17
CA ASP A 121 0.20 -5.13 27.79
C ASP A 121 0.62 -6.56 27.43
N ASN A 122 1.36 -6.74 26.34
CA ASN A 122 1.92 -8.03 25.93
C ASN A 122 3.15 -8.41 26.77
N SER A 123 2.98 -8.45 28.10
CA SER A 123 3.94 -8.99 29.07
C SER A 123 3.89 -10.53 29.15
N LEU A 124 3.76 -11.20 28.00
CA LEU A 124 3.63 -12.67 27.93
C LEU A 124 4.81 -13.38 27.24
N TYR A 125 5.84 -12.66 26.79
CA TYR A 125 7.02 -13.29 26.18
C TYR A 125 8.01 -13.94 27.17
N ASN A 126 7.75 -13.90 28.48
CA ASN A 126 8.70 -14.38 29.50
C ASN A 126 8.34 -15.69 30.22
N GLN A 127 7.35 -16.46 29.76
CA GLN A 127 7.07 -17.79 30.31
C GLN A 127 7.06 -18.88 29.24
N CYS A 128 8.22 -19.13 28.63
CA CYS A 128 8.47 -20.40 27.94
C CYS A 128 9.21 -21.33 28.91
N GLY A 129 8.43 -22.19 29.58
CA GLY A 129 8.95 -23.21 30.50
C GLY A 129 9.92 -24.16 29.80
N MET A 130 10.85 -24.71 30.58
CA MET A 130 11.96 -25.57 30.16
C MET A 130 11.56 -26.68 29.17
N ILE A 131 11.66 -26.39 27.86
CA ILE A 131 11.50 -27.38 26.80
C ILE A 131 12.80 -28.18 26.72
N LYS A 132 12.68 -29.52 26.76
CA LYS A 132 13.76 -30.48 26.50
C LYS A 132 14.60 -30.02 25.31
N ALA A 133 15.93 -30.01 25.49
CA ALA A 133 16.89 -29.59 24.48
C ALA A 133 16.52 -30.19 23.11
N PRO A 134 16.20 -29.36 22.11
CA PRO A 134 15.83 -29.86 20.79
C PRO A 134 17.01 -30.64 20.20
N PRO A 135 16.73 -31.70 19.40
CA PRO A 135 17.78 -32.47 18.74
C PRO A 135 18.67 -31.51 17.94
N ILE A 136 19.98 -31.60 18.19
CA ILE A 136 21.02 -30.77 17.58
C ILE A 136 20.76 -30.76 16.06
N PRO A 137 20.33 -29.63 15.48
CA PRO A 137 20.05 -29.58 14.06
C PRO A 137 21.36 -29.87 13.33
N GLN A 138 21.34 -30.93 12.51
CA GLN A 138 22.41 -31.18 11.56
C GLN A 138 22.67 -29.88 10.81
N ARG A 139 23.92 -29.40 10.85
CA ARG A 139 24.35 -28.15 10.23
C ARG A 139 24.04 -28.23 8.72
N ALA A 140 22.86 -27.78 8.33
CA ALA A 140 22.67 -27.32 6.96
C ALA A 140 23.79 -26.32 6.70
N THR A 141 24.52 -26.50 5.61
CA THR A 141 25.56 -25.57 5.21
C THR A 141 24.92 -24.19 5.13
N ALA A 142 25.49 -23.21 5.84
CA ALA A 142 24.91 -21.86 5.96
C ALA A 142 24.60 -21.20 4.60
N SER A 143 25.24 -21.67 3.52
CA SER A 143 24.97 -21.28 2.13
C SER A 143 23.58 -21.67 1.65
N ASN A 144 23.09 -22.88 1.94
CA ASN A 144 21.82 -23.37 1.42
C ASN A 144 20.63 -22.65 2.08
N ASP A 145 20.76 -22.35 3.37
CA ASP A 145 19.76 -21.59 4.12
C ASP A 145 19.63 -20.16 3.58
N ARG A 146 20.75 -19.51 3.22
CA ARG A 146 20.76 -18.18 2.58
C ARG A 146 20.04 -18.17 1.24
N LEU A 147 20.33 -19.16 0.37
CA LEU A 147 19.66 -19.26 -0.94
C LEU A 147 18.16 -19.52 -0.81
N LEU A 148 17.76 -20.35 0.16
CA LEU A 148 16.34 -20.62 0.43
C LEU A 148 15.62 -19.35 0.88
N VAL A 149 16.18 -18.61 1.84
CA VAL A 149 15.63 -17.33 2.31
C VAL A 149 15.53 -16.33 1.17
N ALA A 150 16.60 -16.16 0.38
CA ALA A 150 16.63 -15.24 -0.75
C ALA A 150 15.53 -15.57 -1.77
N ARG A 151 15.30 -16.86 -2.06
CA ARG A 151 14.23 -17.31 -2.97
C ARG A 151 12.84 -16.94 -2.45
N HIS A 152 12.56 -17.16 -1.17
CA HIS A 152 11.26 -16.81 -0.58
C HIS A 152 11.05 -15.30 -0.55
N VAL A 153 12.07 -14.54 -0.14
CA VAL A 153 12.02 -13.08 -0.13
C VAL A 153 11.78 -12.53 -1.53
N ALA A 154 12.51 -13.00 -2.54
CA ALA A 154 12.29 -12.60 -3.93
C ALA A 154 10.86 -12.92 -4.37
N SER A 155 10.37 -14.13 -4.10
CA SER A 155 8.99 -14.50 -4.43
C SER A 155 7.94 -13.64 -3.73
N ILE A 156 8.13 -13.28 -2.46
CA ILE A 156 7.20 -12.41 -1.72
C ILE A 156 7.18 -11.03 -2.37
N THR A 157 8.36 -10.47 -2.63
CA THR A 157 8.54 -9.18 -3.27
C THR A 157 7.89 -9.14 -4.66
N ASP A 158 8.17 -10.12 -5.52
CA ASP A 158 7.61 -10.21 -6.87
C ASP A 158 6.07 -10.24 -6.85
N LEU A 159 5.47 -10.93 -5.87
CA LEU A 159 4.02 -10.97 -5.71
C LEU A 159 3.46 -9.61 -5.29
N LEU A 160 4.10 -8.94 -4.33
CA LEU A 160 3.67 -7.61 -3.89
C LEU A 160 3.82 -6.57 -5.02
N ASP A 161 4.90 -6.64 -5.80
CA ASP A 161 5.08 -5.83 -7.02
C ASP A 161 3.98 -6.11 -8.04
N ALA A 162 3.59 -7.39 -8.21
CA ALA A 162 2.44 -7.83 -8.99
C ALA A 162 1.08 -7.58 -8.29
N LYS A 163 1.00 -6.53 -7.47
CA LYS A 163 -0.22 -6.07 -6.78
C LYS A 163 -0.87 -7.15 -5.91
N HIS A 164 -0.10 -7.99 -5.24
CA HIS A 164 -0.64 -8.85 -4.18
C HIS A 164 -0.66 -8.11 -2.84
N VAL A 165 -1.57 -8.54 -1.96
CA VAL A 165 -1.71 -8.05 -0.60
C VAL A 165 -1.53 -9.19 0.40
N VAL A 166 -1.13 -8.82 1.60
CA VAL A 166 -0.84 -9.73 2.71
C VAL A 166 -2.12 -9.94 3.50
N VAL A 167 -2.76 -11.10 3.32
CA VAL A 167 -4.06 -11.41 3.92
C VAL A 167 -3.90 -12.34 5.11
N LEU A 168 -4.36 -11.90 6.27
CA LEU A 168 -4.47 -12.70 7.47
C LEU A 168 -5.71 -13.60 7.39
N ARG A 169 -5.49 -14.91 7.44
CA ARG A 169 -6.57 -15.91 7.45
C ARG A 169 -6.78 -16.41 8.87
N ALA A 170 -8.01 -16.26 9.37
CA ALA A 170 -8.41 -16.85 10.65
C ALA A 170 -8.43 -18.37 10.51
N LYS A 171 -7.67 -19.08 11.36
CA LYS A 171 -7.76 -20.54 11.58
C LYS A 171 -7.77 -21.36 10.27
N SER A 172 -6.79 -21.18 9.39
CA SER A 172 -6.64 -22.07 8.23
C SER A 172 -5.74 -23.25 8.57
N ALA A 173 -6.17 -24.46 8.21
CA ALA A 173 -5.34 -25.68 8.26
C ALA A 173 -4.23 -25.70 7.20
N LYS A 174 -3.88 -24.55 6.62
CA LYS A 174 -2.86 -24.45 5.57
C LYS A 174 -1.48 -24.48 6.21
N GLU A 175 -0.62 -25.33 5.67
CA GLU A 175 0.77 -25.42 6.08
C GLU A 175 1.56 -24.19 5.61
N CYS A 176 2.57 -23.82 6.39
CA CYS A 176 3.53 -22.79 6.00
C CYS A 176 4.43 -23.32 4.87
N GLN A 177 4.60 -22.55 3.79
CA GLN A 177 5.47 -22.94 2.67
C GLN A 177 6.97 -22.85 2.98
N PHE A 178 7.35 -22.18 4.07
CA PHE A 178 8.74 -22.12 4.46
C PHE A 178 9.18 -23.48 5.01
N GLN A 179 10.04 -24.18 4.28
CA GLN A 179 10.43 -25.56 4.59
C GLN A 179 11.08 -25.74 5.97
N ALA A 180 11.71 -24.69 6.50
CA ALA A 180 12.29 -24.73 7.84
C ALA A 180 11.26 -24.48 8.96
N CYS A 181 9.99 -24.22 8.61
CA CYS A 181 8.88 -24.19 9.55
C CYS A 181 8.63 -25.61 10.06
N ARG A 182 9.22 -25.92 11.21
CA ARG A 182 9.15 -27.24 11.85
C ARG A 182 7.94 -27.40 12.76
N THR A 183 6.99 -26.48 12.77
CA THR A 183 5.78 -26.62 13.58
C THR A 183 4.79 -27.49 12.82
N PRO A 184 4.72 -28.82 13.09
CA PRO A 184 3.59 -29.59 12.59
C PRO A 184 2.34 -28.93 13.17
N THR A 185 1.44 -28.54 12.29
CA THR A 185 0.23 -27.74 12.57
C THR A 185 -0.77 -28.47 13.47
N THR A 186 -0.36 -29.57 14.10
CA THR A 186 -1.28 -30.54 14.67
C THR A 186 -1.94 -30.06 15.95
N GLU A 187 -1.31 -29.23 16.79
CA GLU A 187 -1.94 -28.75 18.05
C GLU A 187 -1.46 -27.38 18.57
N GLN A 188 -0.39 -26.81 18.03
CA GLN A 188 0.05 -25.48 18.43
C GLN A 188 -0.78 -24.43 17.67
N ASN A 189 -1.80 -23.91 18.35
CA ASN A 189 -2.52 -22.72 17.93
C ASN A 189 -1.52 -21.57 17.74
N HIS A 190 -1.01 -21.36 16.52
CA HIS A 190 -0.30 -20.13 16.19
C HIS A 190 -1.24 -18.98 16.55
N PRO A 191 -0.92 -18.18 17.59
CA PRO A 191 -1.88 -17.24 18.17
C PRO A 191 -2.31 -16.18 17.16
N HIS A 192 -1.46 -15.95 16.14
CA HIS A 192 -1.65 -14.93 15.12
C HIS A 192 -2.18 -15.47 13.79
N GLY A 193 -2.42 -16.78 13.64
CA GLY A 193 -2.95 -17.37 12.40
C GLY A 193 -1.91 -17.55 11.28
N VAL A 194 -2.39 -17.74 10.05
CA VAL A 194 -1.57 -17.93 8.84
C VAL A 194 -1.80 -16.74 7.92
N VAL A 195 -0.73 -16.28 7.30
CA VAL A 195 -0.71 -15.20 6.32
C VAL A 195 -0.67 -15.78 4.91
N THR A 196 -1.44 -15.20 4.00
CA THR A 196 -1.48 -15.60 2.60
C THR A 196 -1.24 -14.39 1.70
N LEU A 197 -0.44 -14.57 0.65
CA LEU A 197 -0.28 -13.55 -0.39
C LEU A 197 -1.34 -13.76 -1.47
N GLU A 198 -2.24 -12.79 -1.61
CA GLU A 198 -3.39 -12.87 -2.50
C GLU A 198 -3.44 -11.67 -3.46
N PRO A 199 -3.97 -11.83 -4.69
CA PRO A 199 -4.15 -10.70 -5.58
C PRO A 199 -4.99 -9.60 -4.94
N PHE A 200 -4.57 -8.35 -5.08
CA PHE A 200 -5.43 -7.21 -4.82
C PHE A 200 -6.60 -7.22 -5.81
N ILE A 201 -7.79 -6.88 -5.32
CA ILE A 201 -9.01 -6.87 -6.15
C ILE A 201 -9.67 -5.50 -6.02
N HIS A 202 -9.95 -5.09 -4.78
CA HIS A 202 -10.50 -3.77 -4.47
C HIS A 202 -10.34 -3.47 -2.98
N TRP A 203 -10.12 -2.20 -2.63
CA TRP A 203 -9.95 -1.77 -1.23
C TRP A 203 -11.17 -2.05 -0.37
N GLY A 204 -12.39 -1.93 -0.92
CA GLY A 204 -13.63 -2.25 -0.21
C GLY A 204 -13.79 -3.74 0.16
N THR A 205 -12.93 -4.64 -0.33
CA THR A 205 -12.90 -6.06 0.07
C THR A 205 -11.96 -6.34 1.25
N LEU A 206 -11.18 -5.34 1.67
CA LEU A 206 -10.14 -5.46 2.67
C LEU A 206 -10.50 -4.68 3.94
N THR A 207 -9.95 -5.11 5.06
CA THR A 207 -9.94 -4.36 6.31
C THR A 207 -8.54 -4.51 6.93
N PRO A 208 -7.87 -3.43 7.33
CA PRO A 208 -6.55 -3.53 7.94
C PRO A 208 -6.59 -4.39 9.21
N ALA A 209 -5.64 -5.30 9.35
CA ALA A 209 -5.48 -6.15 10.53
C ALA A 209 -4.44 -5.54 11.48
N LEU A 210 -4.80 -4.40 12.07
CA LEU A 210 -3.92 -3.62 12.96
C LEU A 210 -3.57 -4.36 14.26
N ASP A 211 -4.28 -5.44 14.57
CA ASP A 211 -4.04 -6.29 15.74
C ASP A 211 -2.88 -7.27 15.56
N VAL A 212 -2.31 -7.38 14.34
CA VAL A 212 -1.19 -8.26 14.04
C VAL A 212 -0.07 -7.45 13.38
N LEU A 213 1.05 -7.33 14.09
CA LEU A 213 2.27 -6.72 13.56
C LEU A 213 3.05 -7.77 12.80
N LEU A 214 3.20 -7.58 11.49
CA LEU A 214 4.07 -8.41 10.66
C LEU A 214 5.40 -7.70 10.40
N CYS A 215 6.48 -8.47 10.39
CA CYS A 215 7.83 -8.06 10.10
C CYS A 215 8.27 -6.86 10.94
N HIS A 216 8.01 -6.90 12.26
CA HIS A 216 8.27 -5.79 13.17
C HIS A 216 7.56 -4.48 12.77
N GLY A 217 6.35 -4.58 12.22
CA GLY A 217 5.56 -3.43 11.77
C GLY A 217 5.98 -2.87 10.41
N ARG A 218 6.82 -3.59 9.65
CA ARG A 218 7.24 -3.17 8.29
C ARG A 218 6.28 -3.60 7.20
N MET A 219 5.29 -4.42 7.54
CA MET A 219 4.33 -4.96 6.60
C MET A 219 2.91 -4.82 7.17
N LEU A 220 2.03 -4.16 6.43
CA LEU A 220 0.62 -4.10 6.79
C LEU A 220 -0.08 -5.36 6.29
N SER A 221 -0.89 -5.96 7.16
CA SER A 221 -1.74 -7.10 6.82
C SER A 221 -3.21 -6.70 6.80
N PHE A 222 -4.01 -7.48 6.07
CA PHE A 222 -5.44 -7.22 5.85
C PHE A 222 -6.26 -8.46 6.12
N ARG A 223 -7.56 -8.29 6.38
CA ARG A 223 -8.57 -9.35 6.41
C ARG A 223 -9.54 -9.17 5.24
N ARG A 224 -10.07 -10.27 4.71
CA ARG A 224 -11.08 -10.29 3.64
C ARG A 224 -12.50 -10.18 4.20
N ASN A 225 -12.76 -9.13 4.96
CA ASN A 225 -14.04 -8.85 5.60
C ASN A 225 -14.48 -7.39 5.41
N GLY A 226 -13.98 -6.74 4.35
CA GLY A 226 -14.40 -5.39 3.98
C GLY A 226 -15.89 -5.30 3.63
N GLU A 227 -16.40 -4.06 3.50
CA GLU A 227 -17.82 -3.80 3.27
C GLU A 227 -18.37 -4.48 2.02
N MET A 228 -17.57 -4.56 0.95
CA MET A 228 -17.98 -5.19 -0.31
C MET A 228 -18.06 -6.71 -0.21
N CYS A 229 -17.44 -7.34 0.80
CA CYS A 229 -17.57 -8.78 1.01
C CYS A 229 -19.00 -9.21 1.39
N LYS A 230 -19.88 -8.26 1.74
CA LYS A 230 -21.31 -8.54 1.96
C LYS A 230 -22.07 -8.80 0.64
N ASP A 231 -21.53 -8.31 -0.47
CA ASP A 231 -22.09 -8.51 -1.80
C ASP A 231 -21.63 -9.86 -2.37
N PRO A 232 -22.56 -10.73 -2.81
CA PRO A 232 -22.24 -12.03 -3.40
C PRO A 232 -21.39 -11.93 -4.68
N LEU A 233 -21.53 -10.86 -5.49
CA LEU A 233 -20.74 -10.66 -6.71
C LEU A 233 -19.26 -10.46 -6.37
N TRP A 234 -18.97 -9.64 -5.37
CA TRP A 234 -17.62 -9.44 -4.87
C TRP A 234 -17.05 -10.70 -4.24
N THR A 235 -17.87 -11.45 -3.50
CA THR A 235 -17.46 -12.75 -2.96
C THR A 235 -17.08 -13.73 -4.08
N GLN A 236 -17.84 -13.76 -5.17
CA GLN A 236 -17.52 -14.59 -6.34
C GLN A 236 -16.24 -14.11 -7.04
N ALA A 237 -16.05 -12.81 -7.20
CA ALA A 237 -14.82 -12.23 -7.75
C ALA A 237 -13.60 -12.63 -6.90
N ILE A 238 -13.68 -12.47 -5.58
CA ILE A 238 -12.63 -12.90 -4.65
C ILE A 238 -12.29 -14.37 -4.84
N ARG A 239 -13.29 -15.25 -4.90
CA ARG A 239 -13.08 -16.69 -5.13
C ARG A 239 -12.46 -16.99 -6.49
N ARG A 240 -12.82 -16.24 -7.53
CA ARG A 240 -12.32 -16.43 -8.90
C ARG A 240 -10.87 -15.99 -9.06
N PHE A 241 -10.51 -14.85 -8.48
CA PHE A 241 -9.16 -14.28 -8.63
C PHE A 241 -8.17 -14.82 -7.61
N THR A 242 -8.62 -15.25 -6.44
CA THR A 242 -7.72 -15.88 -5.46
C THR A 242 -7.33 -17.27 -5.94
N PRO A 243 -6.02 -17.58 -6.09
CA PRO A 243 -5.59 -18.91 -6.48
C PRO A 243 -6.03 -19.94 -5.43
N ALA A 244 -6.25 -21.20 -5.84
CA ALA A 244 -6.66 -22.26 -4.91
C ALA A 244 -5.62 -22.47 -3.78
N SER A 245 -4.34 -22.34 -4.13
CA SER A 245 -3.19 -22.49 -3.25
C SER A 245 -2.31 -21.21 -3.28
N PRO A 246 -2.76 -20.09 -2.65
CA PRO A 246 -1.92 -18.91 -2.53
C PRO A 246 -0.70 -19.22 -1.65
N PRO A 247 0.43 -18.55 -1.85
CA PRO A 247 1.59 -18.65 -0.96
C PRO A 247 1.21 -18.37 0.48
N THR A 248 1.54 -19.31 1.37
CA THR A 248 1.13 -19.32 2.79
C THR A 248 2.36 -19.29 3.69
N TYR A 249 2.35 -18.40 4.67
CA TYR A 249 3.43 -18.25 5.64
C TYR A 249 2.86 -18.10 7.06
N CYS A 250 3.55 -18.68 8.04
CA CYS A 250 3.30 -18.36 9.44
C CYS A 250 3.87 -16.95 9.75
N CYS A 251 3.28 -16.21 10.69
CA CYS A 251 3.78 -14.86 11.02
C CYS A 251 5.26 -14.88 11.42
N GLU A 252 5.64 -15.81 12.31
CA GLU A 252 7.03 -15.98 12.79
C GLU A 252 8.02 -16.29 11.63
N CYS A 253 7.56 -17.04 10.64
CA CYS A 253 8.34 -17.42 9.47
C CYS A 253 8.58 -16.21 8.58
N LEU A 254 7.56 -15.36 8.41
CA LEU A 254 7.63 -14.15 7.62
C LEU A 254 8.55 -13.11 8.30
N ASP A 255 8.48 -12.99 9.63
CA ASP A 255 9.41 -12.19 10.42
C ASP A 255 10.85 -12.68 10.23
N THR A 256 11.07 -13.99 10.39
CA THR A 256 12.39 -14.62 10.22
C THR A 256 12.96 -14.41 8.82
N LEU A 257 12.12 -14.52 7.78
CA LEU A 257 12.54 -14.27 6.39
C LEU A 257 12.97 -12.81 6.20
N THR A 258 12.24 -11.87 6.79
CA THR A 258 12.53 -10.43 6.69
C THR A 258 13.77 -10.04 7.49
N ASP A 259 13.95 -10.59 8.68
CA ASP A 259 15.14 -10.34 9.50
C ASP A 259 16.39 -10.88 8.81
N ARG A 260 16.36 -12.12 8.34
CA ARG A 260 17.49 -12.72 7.63
C ARG A 260 17.84 -11.97 6.35
N ARG A 261 16.84 -11.45 5.64
CA ARG A 261 17.07 -10.56 4.50
C ARG A 261 17.88 -9.33 4.91
N THR A 262 17.47 -8.63 5.97
CA THR A 262 18.17 -7.43 6.44
C THR A 262 19.60 -7.73 6.86
N MET A 263 19.84 -8.88 7.51
CA MET A 263 21.19 -9.34 7.83
C MET A 263 22.02 -9.60 6.57
N VAL A 264 21.47 -10.28 5.57
CA VAL A 264 22.17 -10.57 4.31
C VAL A 264 22.52 -9.29 3.55
N LEU A 265 21.61 -8.31 3.51
CA LEU A 265 21.88 -7.01 2.90
C LEU A 265 22.96 -6.23 3.66
N ALA A 266 22.89 -6.20 4.99
CA ALA A 266 23.92 -5.55 5.81
C ALA A 266 25.30 -6.19 5.61
N ASP A 267 25.37 -7.51 5.51
CA ASP A 267 26.61 -8.24 5.18
C ASP A 267 27.10 -7.91 3.77
N ALA A 268 26.21 -7.84 2.78
CA ALA A 268 26.56 -7.50 1.40
C ALA A 268 27.11 -6.07 1.30
N ILE A 269 26.46 -5.10 1.94
CA ILE A 269 26.92 -3.71 2.04
C ILE A 269 28.31 -3.65 2.69
N ARG A 270 28.47 -4.27 3.86
CA ARG A 270 29.77 -4.32 4.57
C ARG A 270 30.86 -4.95 3.71
N SER A 271 30.55 -6.01 2.97
CA SER A 271 31.51 -6.69 2.10
C SER A 271 31.96 -5.79 0.94
N ARG A 272 31.07 -4.97 0.36
CA ARG A 272 31.41 -3.98 -0.68
C ARG A 272 32.34 -2.90 -0.14
N SER A 273 32.12 -2.43 1.09
CA SER A 273 32.96 -1.42 1.74
C SER A 273 34.38 -1.93 2.06
N CYS A 274 34.55 -3.24 2.31
CA CYS A 274 35.85 -3.83 2.64
C CYS A 274 36.67 -4.29 1.42
N THR A 275 36.08 -4.36 0.22
CA THR A 275 36.78 -4.75 -1.02
C THR A 275 37.47 -3.59 -1.74
N PHE A 276 37.67 -2.44 -1.10
CA PHE A 276 38.68 -1.48 -1.54
C PHE A 276 40.08 -2.04 -1.26
N THR A 277 40.45 -3.13 -1.96
CA THR A 277 41.85 -3.43 -2.19
C THR A 277 42.40 -2.26 -2.99
N ALA A 278 43.22 -1.44 -2.35
CA ALA A 278 44.11 -0.52 -3.02
C ALA A 278 44.85 -1.30 -4.11
N VAL A 279 44.34 -1.25 -5.34
CA VAL A 279 45.10 -1.66 -6.51
C VAL A 279 46.25 -0.69 -6.53
N ASN A 280 47.43 -1.19 -6.18
CA ASN A 280 48.70 -0.49 -6.22
C ASN A 280 48.78 0.35 -7.50
N ASP A 281 48.58 1.66 -7.36
CA ASP A 281 48.90 2.65 -8.36
C ASP A 281 50.42 2.65 -8.55
N LYS A 282 50.88 1.80 -9.46
CA LYS A 282 52.02 2.14 -10.33
C LYS A 282 51.53 2.87 -11.58
N ALA A 283 50.51 3.72 -11.45
CA ALA A 283 50.19 4.73 -12.44
C ALA A 283 51.17 5.91 -12.28
N PRO A 284 51.69 6.49 -13.39
CA PRO A 284 52.62 7.60 -13.32
C PRO A 284 51.95 8.81 -12.65
N ARG A 285 52.63 9.39 -11.65
CA ARG A 285 52.21 10.59 -10.93
C ARG A 285 52.06 11.77 -11.90
N PHE A 286 50.84 12.05 -12.35
CA PHE A 286 50.46 13.41 -12.76
C PHE A 286 50.10 14.19 -11.51
N SER A 287 51.09 14.92 -11.00
CA SER A 287 50.93 15.93 -9.96
C SER A 287 50.16 17.11 -10.54
N TYR A 288 48.84 17.14 -10.37
CA TYR A 288 48.12 18.42 -10.41
C TYR A 288 48.35 19.10 -9.06
N ASN A 289 49.33 20.01 -9.04
CA ASN A 289 49.52 20.96 -7.96
C ASN A 289 48.32 21.91 -7.98
N TRP A 290 47.35 21.70 -7.10
CA TRP A 290 46.39 22.75 -6.74
C TRP A 290 47.02 23.54 -5.59
N ASP A 291 48.04 24.35 -5.93
CA ASP A 291 48.44 25.46 -5.09
C ASP A 291 47.30 26.48 -5.15
N ILE A 292 46.47 26.48 -4.10
CA ILE A 292 45.55 27.57 -3.82
C ILE A 292 46.42 28.72 -3.31
N GLN A 293 46.84 29.60 -4.21
CA GLN A 293 47.23 30.95 -3.85
C GLN A 293 45.94 31.72 -3.54
N LEU A 294 45.75 32.06 -2.27
CA LEU A 294 44.80 33.08 -1.86
C LEU A 294 45.46 34.44 -2.15
N ASP A 295 45.00 35.09 -3.21
CA ASP A 295 45.19 36.51 -3.45
C ASP A 295 44.27 37.32 -2.51
N GLU A 296 44.85 38.33 -1.85
CA GLU A 296 44.21 39.19 -0.83
C GLU A 296 43.16 40.17 -1.38
N GLU A 297 42.65 39.97 -2.59
CA GLU A 297 41.61 40.83 -3.16
C GLU A 297 40.31 40.06 -3.32
N GLY A 298 39.43 40.24 -2.34
CA GLY A 298 38.11 39.61 -2.30
C GLY A 298 37.27 39.93 -3.52
N ILE A 299 37.06 38.93 -4.39
CA ILE A 299 36.02 38.95 -5.42
C ILE A 299 35.34 37.58 -5.47
N ARG A 300 34.08 37.54 -5.04
CA ARG A 300 33.14 36.43 -5.28
C ARG A 300 32.80 36.39 -6.77
N TYR A 301 33.10 35.29 -7.45
CA TYR A 301 32.46 34.96 -8.72
C TYR A 301 31.42 33.87 -8.50
N ASP A 302 30.16 34.30 -8.46
CA ASP A 302 28.99 33.45 -8.59
C ASP A 302 28.92 32.94 -10.03
N ARG A 303 28.95 31.62 -10.23
CA ARG A 303 28.92 31.02 -11.56
C ARG A 303 27.48 30.91 -12.01
N GLY A 304 27.06 31.91 -12.80
CA GLY A 304 25.71 32.02 -13.33
C GLY A 304 25.28 30.87 -14.24
N MET A 305 24.07 30.37 -13.99
CA MET A 305 23.17 29.86 -15.02
C MET A 305 22.21 30.99 -15.40
N ARG A 306 22.24 31.41 -16.67
CA ARG A 306 21.26 32.33 -17.24
C ARG A 306 20.02 31.53 -17.66
N PHE A 307 18.89 31.78 -17.02
CA PHE A 307 17.58 31.63 -17.65
C PHE A 307 17.03 33.02 -17.92
N VAL A 308 16.68 33.26 -19.20
CA VAL A 308 15.97 34.45 -19.63
C VAL A 308 14.49 34.21 -19.34
N SER A 309 13.92 34.96 -18.40
CA SER A 309 12.48 35.12 -18.28
C SER A 309 12.15 36.60 -18.42
N ARG A 310 11.51 36.94 -19.54
CA ARG A 310 10.69 38.13 -19.69
C ARG A 310 9.27 37.67 -19.38
N PHE A 311 8.62 38.22 -18.37
CA PHE A 311 7.28 38.76 -18.47
C PHE A 311 7.00 39.68 -17.27
N SER A 312 6.22 40.70 -17.57
CA SER A 312 5.87 41.91 -16.83
C SER A 312 4.44 41.78 -16.34
N SER A 313 4.19 42.23 -15.10
CA SER A 313 2.89 42.67 -14.53
C SER A 313 3.10 42.64 -13.00
N ASP A 314 3.25 43.76 -12.26
CA ASP A 314 2.28 44.84 -12.00
C ASP A 314 0.86 44.30 -11.83
N ASP A 315 0.34 44.44 -10.60
CA ASP A 315 -1.05 44.38 -10.09
C ASP A 315 -0.92 43.93 -8.62
N GLU A 316 -0.85 44.82 -7.62
CA GLU A 316 -1.93 45.58 -6.95
C GLU A 316 -3.09 44.71 -6.40
N GLU A 317 -3.62 45.16 -5.25
CA GLU A 317 -4.87 44.74 -4.60
C GLU A 317 -4.82 43.45 -3.74
N GLU A 318 -5.42 43.33 -2.56
CA GLU A 318 -6.11 44.21 -1.62
C GLU A 318 -6.33 43.33 -0.36
N GLU A 319 -5.97 43.80 0.83
CA GLU A 319 -6.25 43.08 2.08
C GLU A 319 -7.65 43.44 2.57
N ASP A 320 -8.63 42.57 2.29
CA ASP A 320 -9.98 42.70 2.84
C ASP A 320 -10.13 41.89 4.14
N ASP A 321 -10.21 42.65 5.23
CA ASP A 321 -10.76 42.28 6.52
C ASP A 321 -12.23 41.83 6.39
N LEU A 322 -12.54 40.57 6.70
CA LEU A 322 -13.91 40.14 7.02
C LEU A 322 -13.97 39.31 8.30
N SER A 323 -14.18 40.06 9.37
CA SER A 323 -15.22 39.86 10.39
C SER A 323 -15.66 38.43 10.74
N SER A 324 -15.34 38.10 11.98
CA SER A 324 -16.08 37.22 12.88
C SER A 324 -17.58 37.51 12.94
N SER A 325 -18.38 36.46 12.78
CA SER A 325 -19.69 36.24 13.45
C SER A 325 -19.74 34.73 13.67
N GLU A 326 -19.68 34.18 14.88
CA GLU A 326 -20.70 34.21 15.96
C GLU A 326 -22.12 33.89 15.45
N ASP A 327 -22.78 33.03 16.22
CA ASP A 327 -24.10 32.40 16.00
C ASP A 327 -24.02 31.04 15.25
N ASP A 328 -24.64 29.93 15.67
CA ASP A 328 -25.68 29.79 16.66
C ASP A 328 -25.81 28.35 17.17
N ASN A 329 -26.28 28.24 18.40
CA ASN A 329 -26.69 27.02 19.08
C ASN A 329 -27.75 26.25 18.27
N MET A 330 -27.58 24.93 18.09
CA MET A 330 -28.72 24.01 18.13
C MET A 330 -28.41 22.76 18.95
N VAL A 331 -28.89 22.82 20.19
CA VAL A 331 -29.21 21.68 21.04
C VAL A 331 -30.28 20.85 20.34
N VAL A 332 -29.96 19.64 19.90
CA VAL A 332 -30.97 18.62 19.60
C VAL A 332 -30.85 17.50 20.63
N SER A 333 -31.78 17.59 21.57
CA SER A 333 -32.15 16.57 22.53
C SER A 333 -32.61 15.28 21.85
N GLY A 334 -32.08 14.15 22.33
CA GLY A 334 -32.89 12.97 22.66
C GLY A 334 -33.30 12.04 21.52
N SER A 335 -32.75 10.83 21.53
CA SER A 335 -33.61 9.65 21.47
C SER A 335 -32.95 8.45 22.15
N SER A 336 -33.43 8.21 23.37
CA SER A 336 -33.29 6.96 24.11
C SER A 336 -34.07 5.88 23.37
N TYR A 337 -33.36 4.92 22.75
CA TYR A 337 -33.98 3.69 22.30
C TYR A 337 -33.67 2.56 23.25
N ARG A 338 -34.77 2.01 23.75
CA ARG A 338 -34.90 1.01 24.78
C ARG A 338 -34.29 -0.33 24.37
N ASP A 339 -33.56 -0.85 25.34
CA ASP A 339 -33.41 -2.27 25.65
C ASP A 339 -34.72 -3.06 25.45
N ILE A 340 -34.69 -4.09 24.61
CA ILE A 340 -35.64 -5.21 24.64
C ILE A 340 -34.83 -6.50 24.52
N GLY A 341 -34.70 -7.19 25.65
CA GLY A 341 -34.15 -8.54 25.69
C GLY A 341 -35.03 -9.59 25.03
N ARG A 342 -34.42 -10.69 24.62
CA ARG A 342 -35.03 -12.03 24.45
C ARG A 342 -33.89 -13.07 24.42
N THR A 343 -33.56 -13.68 25.55
CA THR A 343 -33.98 -15.03 25.97
C THR A 343 -33.71 -16.18 24.98
N ARG A 344 -32.75 -17.01 25.38
CA ARG A 344 -32.70 -18.49 25.35
C ARG A 344 -33.29 -19.23 24.13
N GLY A 345 -32.41 -19.95 23.45
CA GLY A 345 -32.73 -21.19 22.74
C GLY A 345 -31.58 -22.19 22.81
N ARG A 346 -31.59 -23.08 23.81
CA ARG A 346 -30.79 -24.32 23.80
C ARG A 346 -31.50 -25.29 22.85
N GLY A 347 -30.87 -25.64 21.73
CA GLY A 347 -31.30 -26.71 20.85
C GLY A 347 -30.34 -27.91 20.97
N TYR A 348 -30.79 -28.97 21.62
CA TYR A 348 -30.21 -30.31 21.51
C TYR A 348 -30.62 -30.95 20.17
N SER A 349 -29.70 -31.61 19.49
CA SER A 349 -29.95 -32.66 18.48
C SER A 349 -28.71 -33.55 18.49
N ARG A 350 -28.71 -34.75 19.09
CA ARG A 350 -29.02 -36.05 18.45
C ARG A 350 -28.52 -36.06 16.99
N GLY A 351 -27.46 -36.78 16.61
CA GLY A 351 -27.16 -38.17 16.93
C GLY A 351 -27.90 -39.06 15.93
N PHE A 352 -27.25 -39.39 14.82
CA PHE A 352 -27.59 -40.52 13.95
C PHE A 352 -26.30 -41.11 13.38
N PHE A 353 -26.19 -42.43 13.56
CA PHE A 353 -25.31 -43.47 13.04
C PHE A 353 -24.12 -43.10 12.15
#